data_AF-A0A432MR31-F1
#
_entry.id   AF-A0A432MR31-F1
#
_cell.length_a   1.000
_cell.length_b   1.000
_cell.length_c   1.000
_cell.angle_alpha   90.00
_cell.angle_beta   90.00
_cell.angle_gamma   90.00
#
_symmetry.space_group_name_H-M   'P 1'
#
loop_
_entity.id
_entity.type
_entity.pdbx_description
1 polymer ?
#
loop_
_entity_poly.entity_id
_entity_poly.type
_entity_poly.pdbx_seq_one_letter_code
_entity_poly.pdbx_strand_id
1 'polypeptide(L)' 'MATPTAATALSRVPLSTRIRSDFSAALKRASLERQLAGVEPNTLQDILEQAVEPWLRSNGYLK' A
#
# COMPACT_ATOMS: atom_id res chain seq x y z
N MET A 1 -31.08 18.49 7.79
CA MET A 1 -29.68 18.74 7.41
C MET A 1 -28.93 17.42 7.54
N ALA A 2 -28.51 16.79 6.44
CA ALA A 2 -27.72 15.57 6.49
C ALA A 2 -26.24 15.94 6.63
N THR A 3 -25.60 15.50 7.71
CA THR A 3 -24.16 15.64 7.92
C THR A 3 -23.41 14.72 6.96
N PRO A 4 -22.38 15.19 6.24
CA PRO A 4 -21.55 14.30 5.43
C PRO A 4 -20.79 13.37 6.38
N THR A 5 -21.02 12.05 6.24
CA THR A 5 -20.19 11.02 6.86
C THR A 5 -18.76 11.27 6.43
N ALA A 6 -17.95 11.78 7.36
CA ALA A 6 -16.52 11.92 7.18
C ALA A 6 -15.96 10.52 6.92
N ALA A 7 -15.66 10.22 5.64
CA ALA A 7 -14.85 9.08 5.29
C ALA A 7 -13.60 9.16 6.16
N THR A 8 -13.43 8.21 7.08
CA THR A 8 -12.29 8.17 7.99
C THR A 8 -11.03 8.16 7.14
N ALA A 9 -10.38 9.32 7.00
CA ALA A 9 -9.14 9.43 6.26
C ALA A 9 -8.15 8.50 6.95
N LEU A 10 -7.80 7.41 6.26
CA LEU A 10 -6.85 6.41 6.76
C LEU A 10 -5.58 7.16 7.16
N SER A 11 -5.30 7.19 8.46
CA SER A 11 -4.16 7.91 9.00
C SER A 11 -2.89 7.14 8.67
N ARG A 12 -2.19 7.59 7.61
CA ARG A 12 -0.96 6.98 7.14
C ARG A 12 0.20 7.46 7.99
N VAL A 13 1.00 6.52 8.50
CA VAL A 13 2.19 6.79 9.32
C VAL A 13 3.44 6.28 8.60
N PRO A 14 4.60 6.94 8.74
CA PRO A 14 5.84 6.46 8.15
C PRO A 14 6.26 5.14 8.78
N LEU A 15 6.54 4.13 7.94
CA LEU A 15 7.10 2.85 8.36
C LEU A 15 8.55 2.73 7.87
N SER A 16 9.51 2.73 8.80
CA SER A 16 10.93 2.57 8.48
C SER A 16 11.37 1.12 8.73
N THR A 17 11.69 0.38 7.67
CA THR A 17 12.22 -0.99 7.76
C THR A 17 13.29 -1.23 6.69
N ARG A 18 14.21 -2.17 6.93
CA ARG A 18 15.19 -2.61 5.92
C ARG A 18 14.62 -3.78 5.13
N ILE A 19 14.80 -3.76 3.82
CA ILE A 19 14.38 -4.83 2.90
C ILE A 19 15.55 -5.23 1.98
N ARG A 20 15.46 -6.42 1.38
CA ARG A 20 16.43 -6.91 0.41
C ARG A 20 16.51 -5.97 -0.81
N SER A 21 17.73 -5.72 -1.30
CA SER A 21 18.00 -4.80 -2.42
C SER A 21 17.17 -5.12 -3.66
N ASP A 22 17.05 -6.40 -4.03
CA ASP A 22 16.31 -6.83 -5.22
C ASP A 22 14.81 -6.53 -5.11
N PHE A 23 14.24 -6.65 -3.90
CA PHE A 23 12.84 -6.30 -3.66
C PHE A 23 12.63 -4.80 -3.81
N SER A 24 13.55 -3.98 -3.30
CA SER A 24 13.46 -2.52 -3.46
C SER A 24 13.51 -2.09 -4.92
N ALA A 25 14.36 -2.71 -5.73
CA ALA A 25 14.48 -2.42 -7.15
C ALA A 25 13.25 -2.88 -7.94
N ALA A 26 12.80 -4.12 -7.70
CA ALA A 26 11.61 -4.67 -8.34
C ALA A 26 10.35 -3.88 -8.00
N LEU A 27 10.18 -3.48 -6.73
CA LEU A 27 9.01 -2.72 -6.28
C LEU A 27 8.94 -1.33 -6.93
N LYS A 28 10.08 -0.62 -7.02
CA LYS A 28 10.17 0.66 -7.74
C LYS A 28 9.85 0.52 -9.21
N ARG A 29 10.38 -0.52 -9.86
CA ARG A 29 10.10 -0.79 -11.28
C ARG A 29 8.61 -1.08 -11.50
N ALA A 30 8.02 -1.97 -10.71
CA ALA A 30 6.61 -2.31 -10.80
C ALA A 30 5.70 -1.09 -10.57
N SER A 31 6.03 -0.23 -9.60
CA SER A 31 5.32 1.03 -9.37
C SER A 31 5.35 1.91 -10.62
N LEU A 32 6.53 2.13 -11.21
CA LEU A 32 6.66 2.93 -12.43
C LEU A 32 5.92 2.33 -13.63
N GLU A 33 6.09 1.03 -13.89
CA GLU A 33 5.44 0.32 -14.98
C GLU A 33 3.91 0.44 -14.90
N ARG A 34 3.35 0.32 -13.69
CA ARG A 34 1.92 0.47 -13.44
C ARG A 34 1.44 1.91 -13.57
N GLN A 35 2.22 2.89 -13.14
CA GLN A 35 1.91 4.31 -13.36
C GLN A 35 1.82 4.63 -14.86
N LEU A 36 2.79 4.15 -15.65
CA LEU A 36 2.80 4.31 -17.10
C LEU A 36 1.64 3.60 -17.80
N ALA A 37 1.26 2.43 -17.28
CA ALA A 37 0.11 1.67 -17.79
C ALA A 37 -1.25 2.20 -17.31
N GLY A 38 -1.29 3.15 -16.36
CA GLY A 38 -2.52 3.65 -15.76
C GLY A 38 -3.28 2.61 -14.91
N VAL A 39 -2.57 1.64 -14.32
CA VAL A 39 -3.16 0.52 -13.56
C VAL A 39 -2.96 0.73 -12.06
N GLU A 40 -4.03 0.78 -11.27
CA GLU A 40 -3.97 0.85 -9.81
C GLU A 40 -3.99 -0.57 -9.19
N PRO A 41 -3.22 -0.86 -8.12
CA PRO A 41 -2.24 -0.04 -7.37
C PRO A 41 -1.01 0.39 -8.18
N ASN A 42 -0.66 1.68 -8.19
CA ASN A 42 0.57 2.15 -8.86
C ASN A 42 1.59 2.82 -7.96
N THR A 43 1.22 3.20 -6.72
CA THR A 43 2.17 3.79 -5.78
C THR A 43 2.84 2.69 -4.95
N LEU A 44 4.09 2.92 -4.52
CA LEU A 44 4.80 2.01 -3.63
C LEU A 44 3.99 1.69 -2.37
N GLN A 45 3.35 2.71 -1.80
CA GLN A 45 2.51 2.57 -0.63
C GLN A 45 1.33 1.62 -0.91
N ASP A 46 0.57 1.85 -1.98
CA ASP A 46 -0.62 1.06 -2.29
C ASP A 46 -0.28 -0.39 -2.61
N ILE A 47 0.81 -0.61 -3.34
CA ILE A 47 1.34 -1.95 -3.63
C ILE A 47 1.76 -2.66 -2.33
N LEU A 48 2.40 -1.94 -1.40
CA LEU A 48 2.79 -2.49 -0.10
C LEU A 48 1.56 -2.81 0.74
N GLU A 49 0.57 -1.92 0.82
CA GLU A 49 -0.68 -2.17 1.57
C GLU A 49 -1.41 -3.39 0.99
N GLN A 50 -1.56 -3.50 -0.33
CA GLN A 50 -2.18 -4.65 -0.99
C GLN A 50 -1.45 -5.97 -0.70
N ALA A 51 -0.12 -5.95 -0.54
CA ALA A 51 0.66 -7.15 -0.25
C ALA A 51 0.70 -7.50 1.24
N VAL A 52 0.78 -6.49 2.12
CA VAL A 52 0.94 -6.67 3.56
C VAL A 52 -0.41 -6.92 4.25
N GLU A 53 -1.48 -6.27 3.80
CA GLU A 53 -2.83 -6.46 4.35
C GLU A 53 -3.27 -7.93 4.42
N PRO A 54 -3.24 -8.73 3.33
CA PRO A 54 -3.68 -10.12 3.37
C PRO A 54 -2.81 -10.97 4.30
N TRP A 55 -1.50 -10.69 4.38
CA TRP A 55 -0.63 -11.36 5.33
C TRP A 55 -1.03 -11.03 6.77
N LEU A 56 -1.27 -9.76 7.11
CA LEU A 56 -1.69 -9.36 8.45
C LEU A 56 -3.04 -9.97 8.85
N ARG A 57 -4.02 -9.97 7.94
CA ARG A 57 -5.34 -10.57 8.18
C ARG A 57 -5.24 -12.08 8.37
N SER A 58 -4.50 -12.77 7.50
CA SER A 58 -4.30 -14.22 7.58
C SER A 58 -3.61 -14.66 8.88
N ASN A 59 -2.81 -13.79 9.49
CA ASN A 59 -2.14 -14.06 10.76
C ASN A 59 -2.89 -13.47 11.98
N GLY A 60 -4.07 -12.87 11.78
CA GLY A 60 -4.90 -12.35 12.87
C GLY A 60 -4.42 -11.04 13.49
N TYR A 61 -3.45 -10.34 12.89
CA TYR A 61 -2.94 -9.05 13.35
C TYR A 61 -3.82 -7.87 12.92
N LEU A 62 -4.61 -8.04 11.87
CA LEU A 62 -5.58 -7.08 11.36
C LEU A 62 -6.94 -7.77 11.21
N LYS A 63 -8.00 -7.15 11.73
CA LYS A 63 -9.37 -7.69 11.70
C LYS A 63 -10.20 -6.98 10.64
#